data_AF-A0A6F8TYQ3-F1
#
_entry.id   AF-A0A6F8TYQ3-F1
#
_cell.length_a   1.000
_cell.length_b   1.000
_cell.length_c   1.000
_cell.angle_alpha   90.00
_cell.angle_beta   90.00
_cell.angle_gamma   90.00
#
_symmetry.space_group_name_H-M   'P 1'
#
loop_
_entity.id
_entity.type
_entity.pdbx_description
1 polymer ?
#
loop_
_entity_poly.entity_id
_entity_poly.type
_entity_poly.pdbx_seq_one_letter_code
_entity_poly.pdbx_strand_id
1 'polypeptide(L)'
;MDEGIAEQEFIDVIKSIYKGDCYIYAIIPEWEEELLYLLDNDFIQIHTITFPLVRISPRTRGFVGYIKVSKKRYIYEFYLRSTSIDFLVYSGFDVAQHLKNINKKNIDLYKIFSTNNIPHITIGPDGQWLNVAE
;
A
#
# COMPACT_ATOMS: atom_id res chain seq x y z
N MET A 1 -10.31 0.89 -24.72
CA MET A 1 -8.89 0.84 -24.32
C MET A 1 -8.84 1.72 -23.08
N ASP A 2 -8.63 1.12 -21.91
CA ASP A 2 -8.41 1.90 -20.69
C ASP A 2 -7.12 2.69 -20.86
N GLU A 3 -7.24 4.00 -21.04
CA GLU A 3 -6.12 4.91 -20.89
C GLU A 3 -5.78 4.94 -19.40
N GLY A 4 -4.94 4.01 -18.96
CA GLY A 4 -4.35 4.07 -17.64
C GLY A 4 -3.66 5.43 -17.46
N ILE A 5 -3.81 6.02 -16.27
CA ILE A 5 -3.14 7.28 -15.91
C ILE A 5 -1.64 7.19 -16.16
N ALA A 6 -1.07 8.21 -16.80
CA ALA A 6 0.38 8.24 -17.06
C ALA A 6 1.15 8.32 -15.73
N GLU A 7 2.33 7.68 -15.66
CA GLU A 7 3.18 7.66 -14.46
C GLU A 7 3.38 9.06 -13.87
N GLN A 8 3.75 10.02 -14.71
CA GLN A 8 4.04 11.38 -14.28
C GLN A 8 2.79 12.08 -13.74
N GLU A 9 1.64 11.87 -14.37
CA GLU A 9 0.36 12.41 -13.93
C GLU A 9 -0.04 11.83 -12.57
N PHE A 10 0.07 10.51 -12.39
CA PHE A 10 -0.19 9.85 -11.12
C PHE A 10 0.70 10.40 -10.00
N ILE A 11 2.00 10.47 -10.26
CA ILE A 11 2.98 10.98 -9.30
C ILE A 11 2.68 12.44 -8.93
N ASP A 12 2.26 13.27 -9.88
CA ASP A 12 2.00 14.68 -9.62
C ASP A 12 0.71 14.89 -8.82
N VAL A 13 -0.31 14.05 -9.03
CA VAL A 13 -1.49 14.04 -8.15
C VAL A 13 -1.09 13.66 -6.72
N ILE A 14 -0.34 12.58 -6.52
CA ILE A 14 0.08 12.15 -5.16
C ILE A 14 0.91 13.25 -4.46
N LYS A 15 1.81 13.94 -5.18
CA LYS A 15 2.56 15.07 -4.62
C LYS A 15 1.71 16.30 -4.32
N SER A 16 0.68 16.56 -5.13
CA SER A 16 -0.22 17.69 -4.89
C SER A 16 -0.95 17.53 -3.54
N ILE A 17 -1.24 16.28 -3.18
CA ILE A 17 -1.87 15.90 -1.91
C ILE A 17 -0.84 15.86 -0.78
N TYR A 18 0.28 15.15 -0.98
CA TYR A 18 1.35 15.01 0.02
C TYR A 18 2.56 15.87 -0.36
N LYS A 19 2.60 17.08 0.21
CA LYS A 19 3.68 18.06 -0.01
C LYS A 19 5.01 17.70 0.67
N GLY A 20 4.99 16.78 1.63
CA GLY A 20 6.13 16.35 2.42
C GLY A 20 6.44 14.86 2.26
N ASP A 21 6.94 14.24 3.32
CA ASP A 21 7.14 12.79 3.35
C ASP A 21 5.79 12.07 3.18
N CYS A 22 5.79 11.03 2.34
CA CYS A 22 4.67 10.13 2.16
C CYS A 22 5.10 8.72 2.53
N TYR A 23 4.17 7.92 3.01
CA TYR A 23 4.37 6.52 3.36
C TYR A 23 3.44 5.68 2.51
N ILE A 24 3.96 4.55 2.02
CA ILE A 24 3.16 3.51 1.36
C ILE A 24 3.07 2.35 2.33
N TYR A 25 1.86 1.99 2.72
CA TYR A 25 1.54 0.85 3.56
C TYR A 25 0.93 -0.24 2.70
N ALA A 26 1.45 -1.46 2.84
CA ALA A 26 1.00 -2.59 2.04
C ALA A 26 1.15 -3.92 2.78
N ILE A 27 0.38 -4.89 2.31
CA ILE A 27 0.62 -6.30 2.59
C ILE A 27 1.06 -6.93 1.27
N ILE A 28 2.37 -7.16 1.13
CA ILE A 28 2.96 -7.67 -0.12
C ILE A 28 2.95 -9.19 -0.09
N PRO A 29 2.32 -9.88 -1.05
CA PRO A 29 2.37 -11.34 -1.17
C PRO A 29 3.81 -11.85 -1.37
N GLU A 30 4.15 -13.03 -0.88
CA GLU A 30 5.49 -13.59 -1.08
C GLU A 30 5.85 -13.90 -2.54
N TRP A 31 4.84 -14.08 -3.40
CA TRP A 31 5.02 -14.30 -4.84
C TRP A 31 5.19 -13.01 -5.65
N GLU A 32 5.00 -11.82 -5.06
CA GLU A 32 5.35 -10.54 -5.68
C GLU A 32 6.88 -10.30 -5.61
N GLU A 33 7.64 -11.26 -6.09
CA GLU A 33 9.10 -11.32 -5.98
C GLU A 33 9.79 -10.11 -6.63
N GLU A 34 9.29 -9.67 -7.80
CA GLU A 34 9.83 -8.52 -8.51
C GLU A 34 9.68 -7.22 -7.70
N LEU A 35 8.51 -7.04 -7.07
CA LEU A 35 8.27 -5.89 -6.22
C LEU A 35 9.14 -5.99 -4.97
N LEU A 36 9.19 -7.14 -4.32
CA LEU A 36 10.02 -7.33 -3.12
C LEU A 36 11.50 -7.07 -3.42
N TYR A 37 12.02 -7.54 -4.56
CA TYR A 37 13.38 -7.27 -5.00
C TYR A 37 13.63 -5.78 -5.25
N LEU A 38 12.70 -5.09 -5.92
CA LEU A 38 12.77 -3.66 -6.15
C LEU A 38 12.85 -2.87 -4.83
N LEU A 39 12.21 -3.38 -3.79
CA LEU A 39 12.04 -2.71 -2.50
C LEU A 39 13.02 -3.16 -1.41
N ASP A 40 13.90 -4.13 -1.67
CA ASP A 40 14.67 -4.89 -0.66
C ASP A 40 15.35 -4.00 0.42
N ASN A 41 15.88 -2.85 0.03
CA ASN A 41 16.56 -1.94 0.95
C ASN A 41 15.67 -0.83 1.53
N ASP A 42 14.47 -0.62 0.98
CA ASP A 42 13.59 0.50 1.32
C ASP A 42 12.29 0.03 2.03
N PHE A 43 11.92 -1.25 1.91
CA PHE A 43 10.75 -1.81 2.58
C PHE A 43 11.04 -2.19 4.03
N ILE A 44 10.33 -1.52 4.94
CA ILE A 44 10.38 -1.81 6.37
C ILE A 44 9.29 -2.82 6.68
N GLN A 45 9.70 -4.09 6.71
CA GLN A 45 8.83 -5.19 7.14
C GLN A 45 8.62 -5.14 8.66
N ILE A 46 7.36 -5.08 9.10
CA ILE A 46 7.00 -5.14 10.53
C ILE A 46 6.81 -6.58 10.97
N HIS A 47 6.02 -7.36 10.23
CA HIS A 47 5.80 -8.78 10.51
C HIS A 47 5.25 -9.51 9.28
N THR A 48 5.16 -10.83 9.37
CA THR A 48 4.55 -11.68 8.35
C THR A 48 3.22 -12.23 8.85
N ILE A 49 2.28 -12.43 7.94
CA ILE A 49 1.00 -13.09 8.20
C ILE A 49 0.73 -14.15 7.14
N THR A 50 0.04 -15.23 7.52
CA THR A 50 -0.45 -16.23 6.57
C THR A 50 -1.96 -16.13 6.50
N PHE A 51 -2.50 -15.81 5.33
CA PHE A 51 -3.93 -15.68 5.12
C PHE A 51 -4.24 -15.89 3.64
N PRO A 52 -5.47 -16.31 3.29
CA PRO A 52 -5.93 -16.17 1.92
C PRO A 52 -5.98 -14.67 1.64
N LEU A 53 -5.08 -14.17 0.79
CA LEU A 53 -5.29 -12.87 0.16
C LEU A 53 -6.68 -12.94 -0.48
N VAL A 54 -7.46 -11.88 -0.30
CA VAL A 54 -8.92 -11.87 -0.56
C VAL A 54 -9.21 -12.28 -2.01
N ARG A 55 -8.21 -12.14 -2.90
CA ARG A 55 -8.28 -12.42 -4.33
C ARG A 55 -7.32 -13.49 -4.85
N ILE A 56 -6.38 -13.99 -4.03
CA ILE A 56 -5.35 -14.94 -4.48
C ILE A 56 -5.40 -16.23 -3.65
N SER A 57 -5.77 -17.33 -4.31
CA SER A 57 -5.71 -18.70 -3.80
C SER A 57 -4.51 -19.40 -4.44
N PRO A 58 -3.67 -20.17 -3.71
CA PRO A 58 -3.81 -20.71 -2.36
C PRO A 58 -3.29 -19.78 -1.24
N ARG A 59 -3.30 -20.26 0.01
CA ARG A 59 -2.76 -19.53 1.18
C ARG A 59 -1.32 -19.10 0.91
N THR A 60 -1.07 -17.79 0.92
CA THR A 60 0.25 -17.19 0.74
C THR A 60 0.67 -16.49 2.02
N ARG A 61 1.98 -16.41 2.27
CA ARG A 61 2.52 -15.47 3.25
C ARG A 61 2.47 -14.05 2.70
N GLY A 62 1.98 -13.11 3.49
CA GLY A 62 2.02 -11.69 3.20
C GLY A 62 2.97 -10.98 4.15
N PHE A 63 3.80 -10.09 3.61
CA PHE A 63 4.69 -9.22 4.36
C PHE A 63 3.98 -7.90 4.66
N VAL A 64 3.69 -7.69 5.94
CA VAL A 64 3.09 -6.44 6.41
C VAL A 64 4.22 -5.45 6.66
N GLY A 65 4.13 -4.30 6.01
CA GLY A 65 5.16 -3.29 6.16
C GLY A 65 4.83 -2.00 5.45
N TYR A 66 5.84 -1.16 5.33
CA TYR A 66 5.71 0.13 4.72
C TYR A 66 7.01 0.61 4.11
N ILE A 67 6.90 1.61 3.24
CA ILE A 67 8.03 2.35 2.69
C ILE A 67 7.85 3.81 3.00
N LYS A 68 8.93 4.45 3.44
CA LYS A 68 9.01 5.91 3.44
C LYS A 68 9.37 6.36 2.03
N VAL A 69 8.42 7.00 1.36
CA VAL A 69 8.54 7.45 -0.02
C VAL A 69 9.40 8.70 -0.09
N SER A 70 10.71 8.47 -0.21
CA SER A 70 11.66 9.49 -0.68
C SER A 70 11.87 9.44 -2.20
N LYS A 71 11.61 8.27 -2.81
CA LYS A 71 11.80 8.00 -4.24
C LYS A 71 10.46 7.89 -4.95
N LYS A 72 10.29 8.73 -5.98
CA LYS A 72 9.06 8.83 -6.79
C LYS A 72 8.67 7.52 -7.48
N ARG A 73 9.66 6.69 -7.84
CA ARG A 73 9.46 5.43 -8.57
C ARG A 73 8.53 4.46 -7.85
N TYR A 74 8.57 4.39 -6.52
CA TYR A 74 7.74 3.42 -5.78
C TYR A 74 6.25 3.75 -5.84
N ILE A 75 5.90 5.03 -5.91
CA ILE A 75 4.50 5.48 -5.94
C ILE A 75 3.74 4.81 -7.07
N TYR A 76 4.31 4.83 -8.28
CA TYR A 76 3.67 4.28 -9.47
C TYR A 76 3.80 2.75 -9.56
N GLU A 77 4.92 2.18 -9.13
CA GLU A 77 5.14 0.72 -9.13
C GLU A 77 4.11 -0.02 -8.26
N PHE A 78 3.70 0.58 -7.13
CA PHE A 78 2.61 0.04 -6.30
C PHE A 78 1.25 0.19 -6.98
N TYR A 79 0.99 1.32 -7.65
CA TYR A 79 -0.26 1.53 -8.39
C TYR A 79 -0.45 0.48 -9.50
N LEU A 80 0.60 0.18 -10.26
CA LEU A 80 0.58 -0.85 -11.30
C LEU A 80 0.27 -2.26 -10.76
N ARG A 81 0.59 -2.49 -9.48
CA ARG A 81 0.35 -3.76 -8.77
C ARG A 81 -0.86 -3.70 -7.84
N SER A 82 -1.71 -2.68 -7.97
CA SER A 82 -2.94 -2.57 -7.17
C SER A 82 -3.83 -3.80 -7.31
N THR A 83 -3.85 -4.45 -8.48
CA THR A 83 -4.61 -5.68 -8.73
C THR A 83 -4.08 -6.90 -7.97
N SER A 84 -2.80 -6.90 -7.59
CA SER A 84 -2.14 -7.99 -6.87
C SER A 84 -1.93 -7.70 -5.38
N ILE A 85 -2.12 -6.44 -4.96
CA ILE A 85 -1.92 -5.98 -3.58
C ILE A 85 -3.27 -5.50 -3.02
N ASP A 86 -3.92 -6.36 -2.22
CA ASP A 86 -5.26 -6.11 -1.67
C ASP A 86 -5.36 -4.90 -0.71
N PHE A 87 -4.23 -4.39 -0.21
CA PHE A 87 -4.21 -3.40 0.87
C PHE A 87 -3.19 -2.28 0.66
N LEU A 88 -3.34 -1.53 -0.43
CA LEU A 88 -2.47 -0.40 -0.75
C LEU A 88 -2.99 0.92 -0.15
N VAL A 89 -2.20 1.54 0.72
CA VAL A 89 -2.54 2.83 1.36
C VAL A 89 -1.38 3.81 1.27
N TYR A 90 -1.67 5.04 0.88
CA TYR A 90 -0.75 6.18 0.95
C TYR A 90 -1.16 7.08 2.12
N SER A 91 -0.21 7.57 2.90
CA SER A 91 -0.46 8.56 3.95
C SER A 91 0.75 9.44 4.20
N GLY A 92 0.53 10.69 4.61
CA GLY A 92 1.60 11.57 5.10
C GLY A 92 2.01 11.32 6.56
N PHE A 93 1.31 10.42 7.26
CA PHE A 93 1.51 10.14 8.67
C PHE A 93 2.18 8.80 8.88
N ASP A 94 3.14 8.74 9.82
CA ASP A 94 3.75 7.49 10.26
C ASP A 94 2.81 6.73 11.19
N VAL A 95 2.23 5.64 10.69
CA VAL A 95 1.35 4.73 11.45
C VAL A 95 1.98 3.37 11.73
N ALA A 96 3.31 3.23 11.58
CA ALA A 96 3.99 1.93 11.69
C ALA A 96 3.68 1.18 13.00
N GLN A 97 3.47 1.91 14.10
CA GLN A 97 3.10 1.31 15.39
C GLN A 97 1.77 0.54 15.35
N HIS A 98 0.80 0.98 14.54
CA HIS A 98 -0.51 0.36 14.44
C HIS A 98 -0.47 -0.93 13.62
N LEU A 99 0.50 -1.06 12.71
CA LEU A 99 0.69 -2.27 11.90
C LEU A 99 1.03 -3.50 12.75
N LYS A 100 1.69 -3.32 13.89
CA LYS A 100 2.11 -4.43 14.78
C LYS A 100 0.94 -5.28 15.29
N ASN A 101 -0.26 -4.69 15.34
CA ASN A 101 -1.47 -5.34 15.86
C ASN A 101 -2.29 -6.05 14.76
N ILE A 102 -1.83 -5.98 13.51
CA ILE A 102 -2.49 -6.64 12.38
C ILE A 102 -2.31 -8.14 12.50
N ASN A 103 -3.41 -8.86 12.28
CA ASN A 103 -3.43 -10.30 12.22
C ASN A 103 -4.55 -10.74 11.28
N LYS A 104 -4.70 -12.06 11.12
CA LYS A 104 -5.69 -12.66 10.22
C LYS A 104 -7.14 -12.24 10.50
N LYS A 105 -7.50 -11.83 11.73
CA LYS A 105 -8.87 -11.43 12.10
C LYS A 105 -9.16 -9.95 11.83
N ASN A 106 -8.14 -9.11 11.72
CA ASN A 106 -8.26 -7.64 11.59
C ASN A 106 -7.31 -7.10 10.51
N ILE A 107 -7.21 -7.82 9.39
CA ILE A 107 -6.20 -7.58 8.36
C ILE A 107 -6.39 -6.30 7.54
N ASP A 108 -7.59 -5.74 7.60
CA ASP A 108 -8.01 -4.59 6.83
C ASP A 108 -7.20 -3.35 7.22
N LEU A 109 -6.17 -3.03 6.43
CA LEU A 109 -5.32 -1.86 6.65
C LEU A 109 -6.14 -0.56 6.60
N TYR A 110 -7.16 -0.48 5.75
CA TYR A 110 -7.99 0.72 5.60
C TYR A 110 -8.72 1.06 6.90
N LYS A 111 -9.10 0.04 7.68
CA LYS A 111 -9.71 0.24 9.01
C LYS A 111 -8.77 0.94 9.98
N ILE A 112 -7.46 0.73 9.91
CA ILE A 112 -6.52 1.41 10.80
C ILE A 112 -6.59 2.92 10.57
N PHE A 113 -6.54 3.36 9.32
CA PHE A 113 -6.54 4.79 9.03
C PHE A 113 -7.89 5.43 9.29
N SER A 114 -8.98 4.80 8.83
CA SER A 114 -10.34 5.31 9.04
C SER A 114 -10.73 5.38 10.52
N THR A 115 -10.43 4.36 11.34
CA THR A 115 -10.78 4.38 12.78
C THR A 115 -9.96 5.38 13.59
N ASN A 116 -8.77 5.76 13.12
CA ASN A 116 -7.92 6.74 13.80
C ASN A 116 -8.05 8.15 13.19
N ASN A 117 -8.99 8.36 12.25
CA ASN A 117 -9.18 9.62 11.51
C ASN A 117 -7.87 10.14 10.89
N ILE A 118 -7.09 9.24 10.28
CA ILE A 118 -5.80 9.58 9.68
C ILE A 118 -6.03 9.83 8.19
N PRO A 119 -5.67 11.01 7.64
CA PRO A 119 -5.78 11.28 6.22
C PRO A 119 -4.97 10.30 5.37
N HIS A 120 -5.63 9.67 4.39
CA HIS A 120 -5.03 8.63 3.56
C HIS A 120 -5.72 8.48 2.20
N ILE A 121 -4.98 7.96 1.23
CA ILE A 121 -5.51 7.50 -0.05
C ILE A 121 -5.43 5.99 -0.04
N THR A 122 -6.55 5.34 -0.34
CA THR A 122 -6.58 3.90 -0.59
C THR A 122 -6.72 3.66 -2.08
N ILE A 123 -5.99 2.68 -2.60
CA ILE A 123 -6.15 2.25 -3.99
C ILE A 123 -6.77 0.87 -3.94
N GLY A 124 -7.96 0.80 -4.54
CA GLY A 124 -8.69 -0.43 -4.70
C GLY A 124 -7.99 -1.37 -5.69
N PRO A 125 -8.31 -2.66 -5.63
CA PRO A 125 -7.74 -3.70 -6.49
C PRO A 125 -8.19 -3.61 -7.97
N ASP A 126 -9.13 -2.73 -8.28
CA ASP A 126 -9.48 -2.33 -9.64
C ASP A 126 -8.78 -1.02 -10.07
N GLY A 127 -7.81 -0.56 -9.28
CA GLY A 127 -7.12 0.71 -9.49
C GLY A 127 -7.96 1.94 -9.12
N GLN A 128 -9.17 1.77 -8.56
CA GLN A 128 -10.01 2.89 -8.17
C GLN A 128 -9.45 3.60 -6.94
N TRP A 129 -9.45 4.93 -7.00
CA TRP A 129 -8.96 5.78 -5.92
C TRP A 129 -10.10 6.00 -4.93
N LEU A 130 -9.89 5.55 -3.71
CA LEU A 130 -10.80 5.73 -2.61
C LEU A 130 -10.12 6.65 -1.60
N ASN A 131 -10.48 7.92 -1.66
CA ASN A 131 -10.05 8.92 -0.69
C ASN A 131 -11.00 8.85 0.51
N VAL A 132 -10.48 8.49 1.68
CA VAL A 132 -11.22 8.72 2.92
C VAL A 132 -10.84 10.11 3.40
N ALA A 133 -11.84 10.98 3.47
CA ALA A 133 -11.71 12.43 3.56
C ALA A 133 -11.17 12.96 4.90
N GLU A 134 -10.74 14.22 4.80
CA GLU A 134 -10.17 15.19 5.75
C GLU A 134 -10.53 15.07 7.23
#